data_AF-A0A920UAF7-F1
#
_entry.id   AF-A0A920UAF7-F1
#
_cell.length_a   1.000
_cell.length_b   1.000
_cell.length_c   1.000
_cell.angle_alpha   90.00
_cell.angle_beta   90.00
_cell.angle_gamma   90.00
#
_symmetry.space_group_name_H-M   'P 1'
#
loop_
_entity.id
_entity.type
_entity.pdbx_description
1 polymer ?
#
loop_
_entity_poly.entity_id
_entity_poly.type
_entity_poly.pdbx_seq_one_letter_code
_entity_poly.pdbx_strand_id
1 'polypeptide(L)'
;MIVRRHTEPEVANFVARADLASLSGRGPLTPDHVIRTKRVPMVGSDGSAVDAYVDDYLGYVDEHRDRIRTDLVPVDPAPRIVLDPELGMLAAGKSVRDAAIAADIYRHTIPVLVRAEDHLGGYVPLAAEHLFDVEYWDLEQAKLAAAGSPPEFGGVVSLVTGAASGIGRACAEELLSRGAAVIAIDRDNGVVDVSGDSRWLGMVADVTDQEAMESALRSGVETFGGLDVVVAAAGIFGPSTPITGLDVDDWREVMAVNVDSVQWLFGRIATLLALSPIGGRVVVVGSKNVPAPGPGAAAYSASKAALQQLCSGGRVGMGAGWGAGELGASGRRV
;
A
#
# COMPACT_ATOMS: atom_id res chain seq x y z
N MET A 1 -3.51 6.33 0.88
CA MET A 1 -4.73 5.57 1.24
C MET A 1 -4.40 4.11 0.99
N ILE A 2 -4.84 3.20 1.87
CA ILE A 2 -4.68 1.76 1.62
C ILE A 2 -5.80 1.29 0.71
N VAL A 3 -5.47 0.46 -0.28
CA VAL A 3 -6.44 -0.23 -1.13
C VAL A 3 -6.12 -1.72 -1.12
N ARG A 4 -7.12 -2.55 -0.83
CA ARG A 4 -6.97 -4.01 -0.79
C ARG A 4 -7.82 -4.65 -1.87
N ARG A 5 -7.20 -5.55 -2.64
CA ARG A 5 -7.87 -6.29 -3.72
C ARG A 5 -8.46 -7.60 -3.22
N HIS A 6 -9.66 -7.92 -3.69
CA HIS A 6 -10.41 -9.13 -3.40
C HIS A 6 -10.93 -9.75 -4.71
N THR A 7 -10.59 -11.02 -4.93
CA THR A 7 -10.88 -11.78 -6.17
C THR A 7 -11.42 -13.17 -5.89
N GLU A 8 -11.80 -13.45 -4.65
CA GLU A 8 -12.38 -14.73 -4.24
C GLU A 8 -13.64 -15.05 -5.07
N PRO A 9 -13.99 -16.34 -5.32
CA PRO A 9 -15.03 -16.72 -6.29
C PRO A 9 -16.38 -16.02 -6.09
N GLU A 10 -16.78 -15.79 -4.85
CA GLU A 10 -18.01 -15.07 -4.52
C GLU A 10 -17.99 -13.61 -5.00
N VAL A 11 -16.87 -12.92 -4.79
CA VAL A 11 -16.65 -11.56 -5.30
C VAL A 11 -16.62 -11.57 -6.83
N ALA A 12 -15.85 -12.49 -7.43
CA ALA A 12 -15.74 -12.61 -8.88
C ALA A 12 -17.10 -12.83 -9.55
N ASN A 13 -17.93 -13.71 -8.99
CA ASN A 13 -19.28 -13.96 -9.48
C ASN A 13 -20.18 -12.72 -9.33
N PHE A 14 -20.04 -11.98 -8.23
CA PHE A 14 -20.83 -10.78 -7.99
C PHE A 14 -20.48 -9.65 -8.97
N VAL A 15 -19.19 -9.35 -9.17
CA VAL A 15 -18.75 -8.29 -10.09
C VAL A 15 -19.00 -8.64 -11.56
N ALA A 16 -19.20 -9.92 -11.88
CA ALA A 16 -19.54 -10.36 -13.24
C ALA A 16 -21.05 -10.26 -13.56
N ARG A 17 -21.90 -9.84 -12.62
CA ARG A 17 -23.34 -9.75 -12.83
C ARG A 17 -23.71 -8.65 -13.84
N ALA A 18 -24.66 -8.94 -14.73
CA ALA A 18 -25.17 -7.97 -15.70
C ALA A 18 -25.94 -6.81 -15.04
N ASP A 19 -26.53 -7.04 -13.86
CA ASP A 19 -27.27 -6.05 -13.08
C ASP A 19 -26.43 -5.42 -11.96
N LEU A 20 -25.10 -5.61 -11.93
CA LEU A 20 -24.20 -5.16 -10.86
C LEU A 20 -24.44 -3.71 -10.46
N ALA A 21 -24.42 -2.79 -11.43
CA ALA A 21 -24.56 -1.35 -11.19
C ALA A 21 -25.92 -1.01 -10.56
N SER A 22 -26.98 -1.67 -11.02
CA SER A 22 -28.31 -1.51 -10.43
C SER A 22 -28.36 -2.08 -9.03
N LEU A 23 -27.99 -3.35 -8.84
CA LEU A 23 -28.13 -4.05 -7.56
C LEU A 23 -27.28 -3.40 -6.45
N SER A 24 -26.01 -3.11 -6.75
CA SER A 24 -25.08 -2.52 -5.77
C SER A 24 -25.34 -1.03 -5.52
N GLY A 25 -25.86 -0.30 -6.51
CA GLY A 25 -26.17 1.13 -6.41
C GLY A 25 -27.48 1.47 -5.69
N ARG A 26 -28.29 0.47 -5.27
CA ARG A 26 -29.57 0.74 -4.60
C ARG A 26 -29.38 1.33 -3.20
N GLY A 27 -28.36 0.90 -2.45
CA GLY A 27 -28.10 1.39 -1.09
C GLY A 27 -27.70 0.27 -0.11
N PRO A 28 -27.27 0.64 1.10
CA PRO A 28 -26.59 -0.29 2.01
C PRO A 28 -27.55 -1.17 2.80
N LEU A 29 -27.05 -2.33 3.23
CA LEU A 29 -27.82 -3.32 4.00
C LEU A 29 -27.97 -2.94 5.48
N THR A 30 -26.95 -2.31 6.06
CA THR A 30 -26.88 -1.98 7.49
C THR A 30 -26.33 -0.57 7.73
N PRO A 31 -26.62 0.07 8.87
CA PRO A 31 -26.06 1.38 9.22
C PRO A 31 -24.52 1.44 9.19
N ASP A 32 -23.84 0.34 9.51
CA ASP A 32 -22.37 0.25 9.50
C ASP A 32 -21.75 0.62 8.15
N HIS A 33 -22.46 0.38 7.05
CA HIS A 33 -22.02 0.76 5.70
C HIS A 33 -21.86 2.26 5.57
N VAL A 34 -22.81 3.01 6.12
CA VAL A 34 -22.88 4.46 5.95
C VAL A 34 -21.61 5.12 6.45
N ILE A 35 -21.04 4.62 7.55
CA ILE A 35 -19.80 5.13 8.14
C ILE A 35 -18.52 4.47 7.59
N ARG A 36 -18.59 3.22 7.11
CA ARG A 36 -17.38 2.45 6.72
C ARG A 36 -17.19 2.27 5.22
N THR A 37 -18.27 2.08 4.47
CA THR A 37 -18.26 1.72 3.04
C THR A 37 -18.90 2.76 2.13
N LYS A 38 -19.51 3.81 2.69
CA LYS A 38 -20.42 4.75 2.02
C LYS A 38 -21.79 4.12 1.69
N ARG A 39 -22.73 4.99 1.24
CA ARG A 39 -24.09 4.62 0.83
C ARG A 39 -24.08 3.59 -0.31
N VAL A 40 -23.22 3.81 -1.30
CA VAL A 40 -23.09 2.97 -2.49
C VAL A 40 -21.61 2.79 -2.85
N PRO A 41 -21.23 1.63 -3.42
CA PRO A 41 -19.90 1.46 -3.99
C PRO A 41 -19.75 2.24 -5.30
N MET A 42 -18.51 2.44 -5.73
CA MET A 42 -18.20 2.84 -7.09
C MET A 42 -18.18 1.59 -7.99
N VAL A 43 -18.70 1.71 -9.22
CA VAL A 43 -18.63 0.66 -10.24
C VAL A 43 -17.75 1.13 -11.39
N GLY A 44 -16.81 0.28 -11.79
CA GLY A 44 -15.71 0.64 -12.71
C GLY A 44 -14.49 1.19 -11.96
N SER A 45 -13.36 1.31 -12.66
CA SER A 45 -12.07 1.64 -12.03
C SER A 45 -11.24 2.69 -12.77
N ASP A 46 -11.78 3.37 -13.78
CA ASP A 46 -11.06 4.44 -14.48
C ASP A 46 -11.12 5.78 -13.72
N GLY A 47 -10.23 6.71 -14.09
CA GLY A 47 -10.14 8.02 -13.41
C GLY A 47 -11.44 8.83 -13.50
N SER A 48 -12.16 8.74 -14.63
CA SER A 48 -13.46 9.39 -14.79
C SER A 48 -14.53 8.83 -13.86
N ALA A 49 -14.48 7.54 -13.52
CA ALA A 49 -15.40 6.93 -12.57
C ALA A 49 -15.20 7.47 -11.15
N VAL A 50 -13.95 7.77 -10.76
CA VAL A 50 -13.65 8.38 -9.44
C VAL A 50 -14.22 9.79 -9.36
N ASP A 51 -13.99 10.61 -10.38
CA ASP A 51 -14.51 11.98 -10.43
C ASP A 51 -16.04 11.98 -10.43
N ALA A 52 -16.68 11.12 -11.24
CA ALA A 52 -18.12 10.98 -11.27
C ALA A 52 -18.71 10.51 -9.93
N TYR A 53 -18.03 9.60 -9.22
CA TYR A 53 -18.44 9.16 -7.89
C TYR A 53 -18.39 10.31 -6.86
N VAL A 54 -17.33 11.11 -6.91
CA VAL A 54 -17.16 12.27 -6.03
C VAL A 54 -18.26 13.30 -6.30
N ASP A 55 -18.54 13.59 -7.57
CA ASP A 55 -19.59 14.53 -7.97
C ASP A 55 -20.99 14.03 -7.55
N ASP A 56 -21.30 12.74 -7.75
CA ASP A 56 -22.57 12.13 -7.28
C ASP A 56 -22.70 12.24 -5.76
N TYR A 57 -21.63 11.93 -5.03
CA TYR A 57 -21.63 12.02 -3.57
C TYR A 57 -21.87 13.46 -3.08
N LEU A 58 -21.17 14.44 -3.67
CA LEU A 58 -21.33 15.84 -3.30
C LEU A 58 -22.72 16.37 -3.67
N GLY A 59 -23.27 15.95 -4.81
CA GLY A 59 -24.65 16.25 -5.21
C GLY A 59 -25.68 15.69 -4.23
N TYR A 60 -25.51 14.43 -3.80
CA TYR A 60 -26.33 13.80 -2.76
C TYR A 60 -26.27 14.56 -1.43
N VAL A 61 -25.08 15.04 -1.03
CA VAL A 61 -24.93 15.85 0.19
C VAL A 61 -25.61 17.20 0.07
N ASP A 62 -25.51 17.85 -1.09
CA ASP A 62 -26.13 19.16 -1.33
C ASP A 62 -27.67 19.07 -1.33
N GLU A 63 -28.22 18.06 -2.02
CA GLU A 63 -29.67 17.80 -2.09
C GLU A 63 -30.31 17.64 -0.70
N HIS A 64 -29.59 17.03 0.24
CA HIS A 64 -30.11 16.70 1.57
C HIS A 64 -29.61 17.63 2.68
N ARG A 65 -28.77 18.63 2.35
CA ARG A 65 -28.12 19.52 3.32
C ARG A 65 -29.10 20.17 4.29
N ASP A 66 -30.26 20.62 3.81
CA ASP A 66 -31.28 21.31 4.61
C ASP A 66 -31.89 20.45 5.73
N ARG A 67 -31.64 19.13 5.70
CA ARG A 67 -32.07 18.21 6.76
C ARG A 67 -31.23 18.35 8.03
N ILE A 68 -29.98 18.80 7.90
CA ILE A 68 -29.09 19.03 9.05
C ILE A 68 -29.23 20.48 9.51
N ARG A 69 -29.61 20.63 10.78
CA ARG A 69 -29.91 21.94 11.39
C ARG A 69 -28.66 22.70 11.86
N THR A 70 -27.51 22.05 11.80
CA THR A 70 -26.20 22.55 12.21
C THR A 70 -25.30 22.74 10.99
N ASP A 71 -24.15 23.38 11.18
CA ASP A 71 -23.16 23.51 10.10
C ASP A 71 -22.68 22.12 9.64
N LEU A 72 -23.13 21.71 8.44
CA LEU A 72 -22.74 20.45 7.83
C LEU A 72 -21.39 20.60 7.11
N VAL A 73 -20.41 19.82 7.57
CA VAL A 73 -19.15 19.58 6.86
C VAL A 73 -19.27 18.24 6.13
N PRO A 74 -19.20 18.21 4.79
CA PRO A 74 -19.22 16.95 4.06
C PRO A 74 -18.07 16.05 4.51
N VAL A 75 -18.35 14.77 4.74
CA VAL A 75 -17.29 13.81 5.00
C VAL A 75 -16.52 13.50 3.70
N ASP A 76 -15.30 12.97 3.83
CA ASP A 76 -14.42 12.59 2.71
C ASP A 76 -15.18 11.84 1.59
N PRO A 77 -15.22 12.35 0.34
CA PRO A 77 -16.04 11.79 -0.74
C PRO A 77 -15.42 10.56 -1.41
N ALA A 78 -14.20 10.16 -1.03
CA ALA A 78 -13.52 9.04 -1.69
C ALA A 78 -14.33 7.72 -1.57
N PRO A 79 -14.41 6.93 -2.66
CA PRO A 79 -15.06 5.63 -2.62
C PRO A 79 -14.33 4.69 -1.66
N ARG A 80 -15.09 3.90 -0.91
CA ARG A 80 -14.55 2.88 0.01
C ARG A 80 -14.62 1.48 -0.55
N ILE A 81 -15.56 1.24 -1.45
CA ILE A 81 -15.70 -0.01 -2.19
C ILE A 81 -15.74 0.35 -3.67
N VAL A 82 -14.89 -0.32 -4.45
CA VAL A 82 -14.88 -0.27 -5.91
C VAL A 82 -15.16 -1.66 -6.43
N LEU A 83 -16.07 -1.78 -7.39
CA LEU A 83 -16.47 -3.04 -8.01
C LEU A 83 -16.16 -2.98 -9.50
N ASP A 84 -15.30 -3.89 -9.94
CA ASP A 84 -14.84 -3.94 -11.32
C ASP A 84 -14.70 -5.40 -11.79
N PRO A 85 -15.17 -5.77 -12.98
CA PRO A 85 -15.07 -7.15 -13.47
C PRO A 85 -13.63 -7.67 -13.64
N GLU A 86 -12.66 -6.79 -13.92
CA GLU A 86 -11.25 -7.16 -14.13
C GLU A 86 -10.48 -7.13 -12.80
N LEU A 87 -10.68 -6.08 -12.01
CA LEU A 87 -9.95 -5.91 -10.75
C LEU A 87 -10.58 -6.69 -9.58
N GLY A 88 -11.86 -7.06 -9.67
CA GLY A 88 -12.63 -7.63 -8.58
C GLY A 88 -13.22 -6.55 -7.67
N MET A 89 -13.22 -6.80 -6.36
CA MET A 89 -13.60 -5.78 -5.38
C MET A 89 -12.35 -5.15 -4.79
N LEU A 90 -12.27 -3.82 -4.81
CA LEU A 90 -11.26 -3.07 -4.08
C LEU A 90 -11.89 -2.42 -2.85
N ALA A 91 -11.27 -2.63 -1.70
CA ALA A 91 -11.66 -1.98 -0.45
C ALA A 91 -10.61 -0.93 -0.05
N ALA A 92 -11.03 0.31 0.11
CA ALA A 92 -10.15 1.43 0.37
C ALA A 92 -10.38 2.02 1.77
N GLY A 93 -9.30 2.46 2.42
CA GLY A 93 -9.36 3.01 3.77
C GLY A 93 -8.16 3.87 4.13
N LYS A 94 -8.33 4.73 5.13
CA LYS A 94 -7.25 5.61 5.64
C LYS A 94 -6.12 4.79 6.30
N SER A 95 -6.43 3.59 6.76
CA SER A 95 -5.49 2.62 7.32
C SER A 95 -5.79 1.21 6.80
N VAL A 96 -4.87 0.26 7.03
CA VAL A 96 -5.09 -1.17 6.70
C VAL A 96 -6.32 -1.71 7.43
N ARG A 97 -6.52 -1.28 8.68
CA ARG A 97 -7.69 -1.66 9.48
C ARG A 97 -9.00 -1.15 8.85
N ASP A 98 -9.04 0.10 8.41
CA ASP A 98 -10.25 0.67 7.82
C ASP A 98 -10.61 -0.02 6.50
N ALA A 99 -9.60 -0.29 5.65
CA ALA A 99 -9.78 -1.05 4.42
C ALA A 99 -10.29 -2.48 4.70
N ALA A 100 -9.75 -3.15 5.72
CA ALA A 100 -10.21 -4.48 6.12
C ALA A 100 -11.65 -4.48 6.63
N ILE A 101 -12.04 -3.50 7.46
CA ILE A 101 -13.42 -3.37 7.94
C ILE A 101 -14.38 -3.13 6.77
N ALA A 102 -14.03 -2.25 5.83
CA ALA A 102 -14.83 -2.00 4.64
C ALA A 102 -15.00 -3.29 3.81
N ALA A 103 -13.91 -4.03 3.59
CA ALA A 103 -13.94 -5.32 2.89
C ALA A 103 -14.84 -6.34 3.60
N ASP A 104 -14.73 -6.48 4.92
CA ASP A 104 -15.52 -7.45 5.69
C ASP A 104 -17.01 -7.16 5.62
N ILE A 105 -17.39 -5.88 5.79
CA ILE A 105 -18.78 -5.43 5.67
C ILE A 105 -19.32 -5.74 4.27
N TYR A 106 -18.57 -5.42 3.22
CA TYR A 106 -19.07 -5.57 1.87
C TYR A 106 -19.09 -7.04 1.42
N ARG A 107 -18.09 -7.84 1.77
CA ARG A 107 -18.08 -9.29 1.51
C ARG A 107 -19.24 -10.00 2.19
N HIS A 108 -19.59 -9.62 3.41
CA HIS A 108 -20.80 -10.12 4.08
C HIS A 108 -22.09 -9.71 3.34
N THR A 109 -22.08 -8.56 2.68
CA THR A 109 -23.26 -8.00 2.01
C THR A 109 -23.55 -8.64 0.66
N ILE A 110 -22.52 -9.04 -0.08
CA ILE A 110 -22.65 -9.74 -1.37
C ILE A 110 -23.65 -10.91 -1.35
N PRO A 111 -23.52 -11.94 -0.49
CA PRO A 111 -24.45 -13.06 -0.49
C PRO A 111 -25.88 -12.66 -0.12
N VAL A 112 -26.05 -11.62 0.70
CA VAL A 112 -27.37 -11.11 1.07
C VAL A 112 -28.03 -10.43 -0.11
N LEU A 113 -27.32 -9.57 -0.84
CA LEU A 113 -27.84 -8.91 -2.04
C LEU A 113 -28.21 -9.94 -3.11
N VAL A 114 -27.32 -10.89 -3.40
CA VAL A 114 -27.57 -11.96 -4.37
C VAL A 114 -28.78 -12.78 -3.97
N ARG A 115 -28.89 -13.19 -2.70
CA ARG A 115 -30.05 -13.96 -2.22
C ARG A 115 -31.35 -13.16 -2.30
N ALA A 116 -31.32 -11.90 -1.89
CA ALA A 116 -32.49 -11.04 -1.92
C ALA A 116 -33.00 -10.83 -3.35
N GLU A 117 -32.09 -10.52 -4.28
CA GLU A 117 -32.41 -10.30 -5.68
C GLU A 117 -32.92 -11.58 -6.35
N ASP A 118 -32.18 -12.68 -6.21
CA ASP A 118 -32.44 -13.87 -7.01
C ASP A 118 -33.53 -14.77 -6.41
N HIS A 119 -33.80 -14.67 -5.10
CA HIS A 119 -34.67 -15.63 -4.40
C HIS A 119 -35.77 -15.02 -3.51
N LEU A 120 -35.72 -13.72 -3.17
CA LEU A 120 -36.67 -13.10 -2.24
C LEU A 120 -37.50 -11.97 -2.88
N GLY A 121 -37.50 -11.87 -4.21
CA GLY A 121 -38.33 -10.92 -4.95
C GLY A 121 -37.73 -9.53 -5.13
N GLY A 122 -36.42 -9.38 -4.92
CA GLY A 122 -35.69 -8.14 -5.15
C GLY A 122 -35.18 -7.48 -3.86
N TYR A 123 -34.02 -6.83 -3.95
CA TYR A 123 -33.48 -6.01 -2.85
C TYR A 123 -34.04 -4.59 -2.88
N VAL A 124 -34.59 -4.14 -1.74
CA VAL A 124 -35.13 -2.78 -1.52
C VAL A 124 -34.50 -2.17 -0.26
N PRO A 125 -33.65 -1.13 -0.39
CA PRO A 125 -33.07 -0.44 0.76
C PRO A 125 -33.96 0.69 1.27
N LEU A 126 -33.50 1.34 2.35
CA LEU A 126 -34.08 2.61 2.80
C LEU A 126 -33.93 3.70 1.73
N ALA A 127 -34.85 4.68 1.75
CA ALA A 127 -34.75 5.86 0.91
C ALA A 127 -33.48 6.67 1.22
N ALA A 128 -32.94 7.34 0.20
CA ALA A 128 -31.69 8.11 0.29
C ALA A 128 -31.72 9.14 1.43
N GLU A 129 -32.86 9.80 1.64
CA GLU A 129 -33.07 10.77 2.72
C GLU A 129 -32.90 10.18 4.13
N HIS A 130 -33.32 8.93 4.36
CA HIS A 130 -33.15 8.26 5.65
C HIS A 130 -31.71 7.74 5.83
N LEU A 131 -31.05 7.36 4.73
CA LEU A 131 -29.64 7.00 4.75
C LEU A 131 -28.77 8.22 5.07
N PHE A 132 -29.15 9.39 4.56
CA PHE A 132 -28.49 10.67 4.86
C PHE A 132 -28.62 11.04 6.34
N ASP A 133 -29.82 10.88 6.92
CA ASP A 133 -30.05 11.13 8.34
C ASP A 133 -29.12 10.27 9.24
N VAL A 134 -28.84 9.03 8.83
CA VAL A 134 -27.92 8.13 9.54
C VAL A 134 -26.46 8.56 9.32
N GLU A 135 -26.08 8.96 8.11
CA GLU A 135 -24.70 9.36 7.77
C GLU A 135 -24.26 10.59 8.55
N TYR A 136 -25.16 11.56 8.68
CA TYR A 136 -24.90 12.83 9.34
C TYR A 136 -25.48 12.89 10.75
N TRP A 137 -25.80 11.74 11.36
CA TRP A 137 -26.23 11.70 12.74
C TRP A 137 -25.09 12.10 13.68
N ASP A 138 -25.35 13.05 14.59
CA ASP A 138 -24.36 13.63 15.50
C ASP A 138 -23.51 12.58 16.26
N LEU A 139 -24.13 11.47 16.70
CA LEU A 139 -23.41 10.40 17.41
C LEU A 139 -22.44 9.64 16.51
N GLU A 140 -22.78 9.43 15.24
CA GLU A 140 -21.88 8.79 14.28
C GLU A 140 -20.72 9.71 13.90
N GLN A 141 -20.99 11.01 13.73
CA GLN A 141 -19.95 12.01 13.49
C GLN A 141 -19.02 12.17 14.71
N ALA A 142 -19.56 12.07 15.92
CA ALA A 142 -18.75 12.07 17.15
C ALA A 142 -17.77 10.88 17.21
N LYS A 143 -18.16 9.69 16.72
CA LYS A 143 -17.24 8.53 16.62
C LYS A 143 -16.09 8.78 15.65
N LEU A 144 -16.36 9.47 14.53
CA LEU A 144 -15.33 9.85 13.56
C LEU A 144 -14.38 10.90 14.15
N ALA A 145 -14.92 11.91 14.85
CA ALA A 145 -14.13 12.94 15.50
C ALA A 145 -13.27 12.41 16.67
N ALA A 146 -13.76 11.40 17.40
CA ALA A 146 -13.05 10.77 18.51
C ALA A 146 -11.86 9.89 18.06
N ALA A 147 -11.71 9.60 16.76
CA ALA A 147 -10.67 8.72 16.23
C ALA A 147 -9.24 9.31 16.32
N GLY A 148 -9.09 10.57 16.76
CA GLY A 148 -7.80 11.24 16.91
C GLY A 148 -7.16 11.64 15.57
N SER A 149 -5.99 12.27 15.64
CA SER A 149 -5.22 12.59 14.43
C SER A 149 -4.63 11.31 13.83
N PRO A 150 -4.64 11.16 12.50
CA PRO A 150 -4.02 10.01 11.86
C PRO A 150 -2.51 9.99 12.16
N PRO A 151 -1.89 8.80 12.27
CA PRO A 151 -0.44 8.67 12.38
C PRO A 151 0.27 9.37 11.21
N GLU A 152 1.51 9.81 11.43
CA GLU A 152 2.32 10.53 10.42
C GLU A 152 2.39 9.79 9.07
N PHE A 153 2.51 8.46 9.09
CA PHE A 153 2.55 7.60 7.91
C PHE A 153 1.28 6.76 7.74
N GLY A 154 0.15 7.22 8.30
CA GLY A 154 -1.14 6.59 8.09
C GLY A 154 -1.50 6.53 6.61
N GLY A 155 -1.67 5.32 6.08
CA GLY A 155 -2.04 5.09 4.69
C GLY A 155 -0.89 5.21 3.68
N VAL A 156 0.36 5.22 4.16
CA VAL A 156 1.59 5.08 3.37
C VAL A 156 1.96 3.60 3.23
N VAL A 157 2.34 3.18 2.04
CA VAL A 157 2.82 1.82 1.75
C VAL A 157 4.33 1.84 1.53
N SER A 158 5.04 1.00 2.28
CA SER A 158 6.49 0.92 2.22
C SER A 158 6.99 -0.48 1.88
N LEU A 159 8.09 -0.57 1.15
CA LEU A 159 8.84 -1.78 0.87
C LEU A 159 10.19 -1.69 1.57
N VAL A 160 10.57 -2.71 2.34
CA VAL A 160 11.87 -2.78 3.00
C VAL A 160 12.54 -4.11 2.66
N THR A 161 13.71 -4.07 2.04
CA THR A 161 14.54 -5.28 1.81
C THR A 161 15.57 -5.43 2.92
N GLY A 162 15.95 -6.66 3.27
CA GLY A 162 16.81 -6.91 4.43
C GLY A 162 16.08 -6.67 5.75
N ALA A 163 14.77 -6.91 5.78
CA ALA A 163 13.88 -6.54 6.87
C ALA A 163 13.91 -7.49 8.08
N ALA A 164 14.61 -8.64 8.02
CA ALA A 164 14.67 -9.58 9.14
C ALA A 164 15.64 -9.13 10.26
N SER A 165 16.62 -8.27 9.95
CA SER A 165 17.63 -7.87 10.93
C SER A 165 18.22 -6.46 10.69
N GLY A 166 19.01 -6.01 11.65
CA GLY A 166 19.87 -4.82 11.51
C GLY A 166 19.11 -3.54 11.15
N ILE A 167 19.66 -2.79 10.19
CA ILE A 167 19.13 -1.50 9.75
C ILE A 167 17.77 -1.67 9.07
N GLY A 168 17.62 -2.68 8.21
CA GLY A 168 16.36 -2.92 7.49
C GLY A 168 15.22 -3.19 8.46
N ARG A 169 15.41 -4.09 9.43
CA ARG A 169 14.40 -4.34 10.47
C ARG A 169 14.06 -3.08 11.27
N ALA A 170 15.06 -2.34 11.73
CA ALA A 170 14.82 -1.11 12.49
C ALA A 170 14.04 -0.06 11.68
N CYS A 171 14.34 0.09 10.38
CA CYS A 171 13.57 0.96 9.49
C CYS A 171 12.12 0.47 9.32
N ALA A 172 11.93 -0.84 9.14
CA ALA A 172 10.62 -1.45 8.98
C ALA A 172 9.74 -1.26 10.23
N GLU A 173 10.29 -1.53 11.43
CA GLU A 173 9.61 -1.34 12.72
C GLU A 173 9.29 0.15 12.97
N GLU A 174 10.19 1.07 12.62
CA GLU A 174 9.95 2.51 12.76
C GLU A 174 8.82 3.00 11.84
N LEU A 175 8.83 2.59 10.56
CA LEU A 175 7.76 2.90 9.60
C LEU A 175 6.40 2.39 10.09
N LEU A 176 6.38 1.15 10.60
CA LEU A 176 5.18 0.53 11.16
C LEU A 176 4.66 1.29 12.40
N SER A 177 5.56 1.69 13.30
CA SER A 177 5.21 2.45 14.51
C SER A 177 4.55 3.80 14.20
N ARG A 178 4.91 4.40 13.06
CA ARG A 178 4.35 5.66 12.56
C ARG A 178 3.10 5.49 11.70
N GLY A 179 2.61 4.26 11.53
CA GLY A 179 1.33 3.98 10.87
C GLY A 179 1.42 3.43 9.44
N ALA A 180 2.61 3.25 8.87
CA ALA A 180 2.77 2.73 7.52
C ALA A 180 2.35 1.26 7.42
N ALA A 181 1.94 0.85 6.22
CA ALA A 181 1.95 -0.55 5.81
C ALA A 181 3.35 -0.90 5.30
N VAL A 182 3.84 -2.08 5.66
CA VAL A 182 5.22 -2.52 5.39
C VAL A 182 5.20 -3.86 4.68
N ILE A 183 5.70 -3.88 3.45
CA ILE A 183 6.09 -5.06 2.69
C ILE A 183 7.54 -5.33 3.09
N ALA A 184 7.76 -6.33 3.94
CA ALA A 184 9.05 -6.67 4.49
C ALA A 184 9.62 -7.89 3.76
N ILE A 185 10.76 -7.72 3.09
CA ILE A 185 11.42 -8.77 2.32
C ILE A 185 12.77 -9.11 2.93
N ASP A 186 13.01 -10.39 3.13
CA ASP A 186 14.32 -10.94 3.50
C ASP A 186 14.42 -12.39 3.04
N ARG A 187 15.63 -12.94 2.92
CA ARG A 187 15.83 -14.38 2.68
C ARG A 187 15.66 -15.20 3.97
N ASP A 188 15.78 -14.54 5.13
CA ASP A 188 15.57 -15.18 6.43
C ASP A 188 14.07 -15.31 6.75
N ASN A 189 13.64 -16.50 7.17
CA ASN A 189 12.25 -16.78 7.53
C ASN A 189 11.72 -15.90 8.69
N GLY A 190 12.61 -15.32 9.50
CA GLY A 190 12.27 -14.39 10.57
C GLY A 190 11.57 -13.11 10.11
N VAL A 191 11.50 -12.83 8.81
CA VAL A 191 10.74 -11.71 8.25
C VAL A 191 9.23 -11.93 8.25
N VAL A 192 8.77 -13.19 8.21
CA VAL A 192 7.34 -13.52 8.07
C VAL A 192 6.53 -13.11 9.29
N ASP A 193 7.12 -13.25 10.48
CA ASP A 193 6.36 -13.19 11.74
C ASP A 193 6.84 -12.05 12.65
N VAL A 194 6.28 -10.87 12.42
CA VAL A 194 6.37 -9.75 13.34
C VAL A 194 4.96 -9.42 13.84
N SER A 195 4.61 -9.99 15.00
CA SER A 195 3.57 -9.50 15.92
C SER A 195 2.09 -9.51 15.47
N GLY A 196 1.71 -10.24 14.42
CA GLY A 196 0.30 -10.34 13.99
C GLY A 196 -0.34 -9.01 13.57
N ASP A 197 0.49 -7.99 13.30
CA ASP A 197 0.04 -6.70 12.83
C ASP A 197 -0.34 -6.80 11.35
N SER A 198 -1.61 -6.54 11.02
CA SER A 198 -2.11 -6.61 9.64
C SER A 198 -1.38 -5.66 8.67
N ARG A 199 -0.66 -4.66 9.19
CA ARG A 199 0.14 -3.73 8.40
C ARG A 199 1.50 -4.30 7.99
N TRP A 200 1.93 -5.42 8.57
CA TRP A 200 3.17 -6.10 8.23
C TRP A 200 2.89 -7.27 7.28
N LEU A 201 3.46 -7.20 6.08
CA LEU A 201 3.47 -8.31 5.11
C LEU A 201 4.90 -8.81 4.96
N GLY A 202 5.26 -9.83 5.74
CA GLY A 202 6.57 -10.47 5.66
C GLY A 202 6.64 -11.52 4.55
N MET A 203 7.64 -11.41 3.69
CA MET A 203 7.82 -12.29 2.53
C MET A 203 9.27 -12.79 2.44
N VAL A 204 9.42 -14.10 2.38
CA VAL A 204 10.72 -14.75 2.22
C VAL A 204 11.10 -14.74 0.75
N ALA A 205 12.11 -13.94 0.39
CA ALA A 205 12.63 -13.87 -0.96
C ALA A 205 14.11 -13.46 -0.95
N ASP A 206 14.89 -14.06 -1.85
CA ASP A 206 16.21 -13.55 -2.17
C ASP A 206 16.07 -12.37 -3.15
N VAL A 207 16.76 -11.27 -2.88
CA VAL A 207 16.73 -10.07 -3.73
C VAL A 207 17.35 -10.32 -5.11
N THR A 208 18.16 -11.38 -5.28
CA THR A 208 18.68 -11.77 -6.61
C THR A 208 17.71 -12.63 -7.40
N ASP A 209 16.66 -13.16 -6.76
CA ASP A 209 15.60 -13.94 -7.43
C ASP A 209 14.51 -12.98 -7.92
N GLN A 210 14.53 -12.70 -9.22
CA GLN A 210 13.61 -11.75 -9.85
C GLN A 210 12.16 -12.24 -9.81
N GLU A 211 11.91 -13.55 -9.94
CA GLU A 211 10.56 -14.10 -9.92
C GLU A 211 9.97 -14.03 -8.51
N ALA A 212 10.77 -14.37 -7.50
CA ALA A 212 10.37 -14.25 -6.10
C ALA A 212 10.07 -12.79 -5.73
N MET A 213 10.92 -11.86 -6.17
CA MET A 213 10.73 -10.43 -5.94
C MET A 213 9.51 -9.86 -6.69
N GLU A 214 9.25 -10.27 -7.94
CA GLU A 214 8.03 -9.86 -8.67
C GLU A 214 6.77 -10.38 -7.98
N SER A 215 6.80 -11.63 -7.51
CA SER A 215 5.70 -12.19 -6.72
C SER A 215 5.48 -11.39 -5.42
N ALA A 216 6.57 -11.02 -4.73
CA ALA A 216 6.48 -10.24 -3.50
C ALA A 216 5.93 -8.83 -3.71
N LEU A 217 6.38 -8.13 -4.76
CA LEU A 217 5.85 -6.82 -5.15
C LEU A 217 4.36 -6.91 -5.48
N ARG A 218 3.95 -7.91 -6.26
CA ARG A 218 2.54 -8.11 -6.61
C ARG A 218 1.70 -8.36 -5.35
N SER A 219 2.10 -9.27 -4.47
CA SER A 219 1.37 -9.52 -3.22
C SER A 219 1.26 -8.27 -2.35
N GLY A 220 2.33 -7.47 -2.26
CA GLY A 220 2.31 -6.20 -1.55
C GLY A 220 1.34 -5.18 -2.15
N VAL A 221 1.35 -5.01 -3.47
CA VAL A 221 0.44 -4.11 -4.19
C VAL A 221 -1.01 -4.58 -4.07
N GLU A 222 -1.29 -5.88 -4.17
CA GLU A 222 -2.65 -6.40 -4.01
C GLU A 222 -3.17 -6.27 -2.57
N THR A 223 -2.27 -6.32 -1.58
CA THR A 223 -2.64 -6.20 -0.16
C THR A 223 -2.82 -4.74 0.27
N PHE A 224 -1.97 -3.83 -0.21
CA PHE A 224 -1.91 -2.45 0.30
C PHE A 224 -2.21 -1.36 -0.75
N GLY A 225 -2.20 -1.70 -2.03
CA GLY A 225 -2.75 -0.87 -3.11
C GLY A 225 -1.73 -0.06 -3.90
N GLY A 226 -0.46 -0.07 -3.51
CA GLY A 226 0.56 0.74 -4.17
C GLY A 226 1.92 0.65 -3.47
N LEU A 227 2.78 1.62 -3.77
CA LEU A 227 4.11 1.74 -3.17
C LEU A 227 4.55 3.19 -3.13
N ASP A 228 4.87 3.68 -1.94
CA ASP A 228 5.22 5.09 -1.71
C ASP A 228 6.68 5.27 -1.26
N VAL A 229 7.18 4.35 -0.43
CA VAL A 229 8.52 4.43 0.16
C VAL A 229 9.25 3.11 -0.03
N VAL A 230 10.47 3.14 -0.54
CA VAL A 230 11.33 1.95 -0.61
C VAL A 230 12.58 2.18 0.22
N VAL A 231 12.92 1.20 1.06
CA VAL A 231 14.18 1.11 1.79
C VAL A 231 14.94 -0.10 1.29
N ALA A 232 15.90 0.13 0.40
CA ALA A 232 16.81 -0.90 -0.10
C ALA A 232 17.95 -1.08 0.92
N ALA A 233 17.73 -1.95 1.91
CA ALA A 233 18.70 -2.23 2.98
C ALA A 233 19.37 -3.60 2.87
N ALA A 234 18.86 -4.50 2.01
CA ALA A 234 19.53 -5.77 1.72
C ALA A 234 20.96 -5.53 1.20
N GLY A 235 21.91 -6.28 1.74
CA GLY A 235 23.28 -6.25 1.26
C GLY A 235 24.18 -7.22 2.03
N ILE A 236 25.23 -7.68 1.36
CA ILE A 236 26.23 -8.58 1.92
C ILE A 236 27.63 -7.96 1.84
N PHE A 237 28.49 -8.32 2.79
CA PHE A 237 29.90 -7.92 2.77
C PHE A 237 30.74 -8.81 1.84
N GLY A 238 30.36 -10.07 1.68
CA GLY A 238 31.19 -11.10 1.06
C GLY A 238 32.37 -11.52 1.95
N PRO A 239 33.34 -12.27 1.41
CA PRO A 239 34.53 -12.67 2.16
C PRO A 239 35.52 -11.51 2.33
N SER A 240 36.18 -11.48 3.49
CA SER A 240 37.23 -10.50 3.79
C SER A 240 38.59 -10.97 3.26
N THR A 241 38.86 -10.72 1.99
CA THR A 241 40.07 -11.22 1.30
C THR A 241 40.76 -10.11 0.52
N PRO A 242 42.12 -10.02 0.54
CA PRO A 242 42.84 -9.09 -0.34
C PRO A 242 42.41 -9.25 -1.79
N ILE A 243 42.34 -8.15 -2.55
CA ILE A 243 41.85 -8.15 -3.93
C ILE A 243 42.58 -9.15 -4.85
N THR A 244 43.87 -9.40 -4.59
CA THR A 244 44.69 -10.36 -5.34
C THR A 244 44.31 -11.83 -5.12
N GLY A 245 43.55 -12.13 -4.06
CA GLY A 245 43.08 -13.46 -3.73
C GLY A 245 41.55 -13.57 -3.66
N LEU A 246 40.84 -12.54 -4.10
CA LEU A 246 39.38 -12.55 -4.14
C LEU A 246 38.92 -13.41 -5.32
N ASP A 247 38.08 -14.40 -5.04
CA ASP A 247 37.48 -15.22 -6.08
C ASP A 247 36.48 -14.41 -6.92
N VAL A 248 36.38 -14.75 -8.20
CA VAL A 248 35.48 -14.04 -9.13
C VAL A 248 34.01 -14.29 -8.77
N ASP A 249 33.68 -15.47 -8.27
CA ASP A 249 32.31 -15.81 -7.90
C ASP A 249 31.88 -15.08 -6.62
N ASP A 250 32.79 -14.93 -5.64
CA ASP A 250 32.56 -14.08 -4.46
C ASP A 250 32.33 -12.61 -4.85
N TRP A 251 33.11 -12.10 -5.80
CA TRP A 251 32.90 -10.76 -6.34
C TRP A 251 31.53 -10.62 -7.00
N ARG A 252 31.15 -11.60 -7.83
CA ARG A 252 29.87 -11.60 -8.54
C ARG A 252 28.69 -11.68 -7.58
N GLU A 253 28.77 -12.49 -6.53
CA GLU A 253 27.73 -12.59 -5.51
C GLU A 253 27.49 -11.24 -4.83
N VAL A 254 28.56 -10.57 -4.40
CA VAL A 254 28.47 -9.25 -3.76
C VAL A 254 27.86 -8.21 -4.70
N MET A 255 28.24 -8.20 -5.98
CA MET A 255 27.69 -7.28 -6.97
C MET A 255 26.21 -7.59 -7.28
N ALA A 256 25.87 -8.87 -7.43
CA ALA A 256 24.51 -9.32 -7.69
C ALA A 256 23.55 -8.87 -6.58
N VAL A 257 23.93 -9.08 -5.32
CA VAL A 257 23.11 -8.70 -4.16
C VAL A 257 23.11 -7.19 -3.94
N ASN A 258 24.25 -6.51 -3.98
CA ASN A 258 24.33 -5.11 -3.53
C ASN A 258 24.00 -4.08 -4.63
N VAL A 259 24.14 -4.45 -5.91
CA VAL A 259 24.02 -3.51 -7.04
C VAL A 259 22.95 -3.97 -8.01
N ASP A 260 23.08 -5.18 -8.57
CA ASP A 260 22.21 -5.64 -9.65
C ASP A 260 20.77 -5.80 -9.15
N SER A 261 20.57 -6.33 -7.94
CA SER A 261 19.24 -6.44 -7.31
C SER A 261 18.55 -5.08 -7.17
N VAL A 262 19.29 -4.03 -6.77
CA VAL A 262 18.74 -2.69 -6.56
C VAL A 262 18.45 -2.02 -7.89
N GLN A 263 19.33 -2.16 -8.87
CA GLN A 263 19.10 -1.66 -10.23
C GLN A 263 17.85 -2.28 -10.83
N TRP A 264 17.72 -3.61 -10.72
CA TRP A 264 16.55 -4.33 -11.22
C TRP A 264 15.28 -3.86 -10.49
N LEU A 265 15.33 -3.74 -9.16
CA LEU A 265 14.21 -3.28 -8.36
C LEU A 265 13.73 -1.90 -8.80
N PHE A 266 14.66 -0.95 -9.03
CA PHE A 266 14.35 0.39 -9.52
C PHE A 266 13.56 0.38 -10.83
N GLY A 267 13.93 -0.51 -11.77
CA GLY A 267 13.21 -0.67 -13.02
C GLY A 267 11.78 -1.21 -12.86
N ARG A 268 11.49 -1.91 -11.76
CA ARG A 268 10.16 -2.48 -11.47
C ARG A 268 9.25 -1.55 -10.67
N ILE A 269 9.82 -0.76 -9.77
CA ILE A 269 9.04 0.11 -8.86
C ILE A 269 8.81 1.53 -9.40
N ALA A 270 9.48 1.92 -10.50
CA ALA A 270 9.45 3.29 -11.01
C ALA A 270 8.02 3.82 -11.26
N THR A 271 7.18 3.03 -11.93
CA THR A 271 5.78 3.42 -12.21
C THR A 271 4.96 3.53 -10.93
N LEU A 272 5.14 2.59 -9.99
CA LEU A 272 4.41 2.60 -8.71
C LEU A 272 4.75 3.86 -7.90
N LEU A 273 6.04 4.21 -7.83
CA LEU A 273 6.51 5.41 -7.13
C LEU A 273 6.10 6.70 -7.83
N ALA A 274 6.05 6.72 -9.16
CA ALA A 274 5.58 7.87 -9.93
C ALA A 274 4.07 8.14 -9.71
N LEU A 275 3.29 7.08 -9.47
CA LEU A 275 1.86 7.16 -9.15
C LEU A 275 1.58 7.38 -7.66
N SER A 276 2.62 7.40 -6.80
CA SER A 276 2.45 7.63 -5.38
C SER A 276 1.88 9.04 -5.13
N PRO A 277 0.76 9.17 -4.40
CA PRO A 277 0.14 10.47 -4.11
C PRO A 277 0.98 11.36 -3.20
N ILE A 278 2.01 10.81 -2.54
CA ILE A 278 2.90 11.56 -1.64
C ILE A 278 4.28 11.87 -2.27
N GLY A 279 4.44 11.57 -3.56
CA GLY A 279 5.71 11.63 -4.27
C GLY A 279 6.64 10.52 -3.80
N GLY A 280 6.77 9.46 -4.60
CA GLY A 280 7.51 8.26 -4.23
C GLY A 280 8.96 8.52 -3.83
N ARG A 281 9.43 7.79 -2.82
CA ARG A 281 10.77 7.97 -2.24
C ARG A 281 11.54 6.66 -2.17
N VAL A 282 12.84 6.75 -2.40
CA VAL A 282 13.74 5.62 -2.25
C VAL A 282 14.91 6.00 -1.35
N VAL A 283 15.12 5.18 -0.34
CA VAL A 283 16.26 5.23 0.57
C VAL A 283 17.10 4.00 0.31
N VAL A 284 18.40 4.22 0.08
CA VAL A 284 19.34 3.13 -0.15
C VAL A 284 20.38 3.15 0.97
N VAL A 285 20.60 2.01 1.60
CA VAL A 285 21.57 1.90 2.69
C VAL A 285 22.99 1.82 2.11
N GLY A 286 23.67 2.96 2.13
CA GLY A 286 25.07 3.12 1.74
C GLY A 286 26.05 2.57 2.77
N SER A 287 27.32 3.00 2.68
CA SER A 287 28.37 2.57 3.60
C SER A 287 29.41 3.67 3.82
N LYS A 288 29.90 3.79 5.07
CA LYS A 288 31.04 4.64 5.42
C LYS A 288 32.37 4.15 4.85
N ASN A 289 32.45 2.93 4.32
CA ASN A 289 33.69 2.38 3.74
C ASN A 289 33.96 2.84 2.30
N VAL A 290 33.05 3.59 1.67
CA VAL A 290 33.26 4.09 0.30
C VAL A 290 34.50 4.99 0.15
N PRO A 291 34.80 5.94 1.06
CA PRO A 291 35.99 6.78 0.95
C PRO A 291 37.28 6.16 1.53
N ALA A 292 37.20 5.05 2.29
CA ALA A 292 38.34 4.43 2.97
C ALA A 292 38.15 2.91 3.12
N PRO A 293 38.41 2.11 2.07
CA PRO A 293 38.25 0.67 2.12
C PRO A 293 39.26 0.05 3.10
N GLY A 294 38.77 -0.64 4.13
CA GLY A 294 39.62 -1.46 4.98
C GLY A 294 40.22 -2.65 4.21
N PRO A 295 41.34 -3.25 4.66
CA PRO A 295 41.88 -4.46 4.07
C PRO A 295 40.80 -5.55 3.96
N GLY A 296 40.68 -6.16 2.78
CA GLY A 296 39.71 -7.24 2.54
C GLY A 296 38.29 -6.81 2.13
N ALA A 297 38.02 -5.52 1.97
CA ALA A 297 36.67 -5.02 1.67
C ALA A 297 36.44 -4.65 0.19
N ALA A 298 37.22 -5.21 -0.74
CA ALA A 298 37.29 -4.73 -2.12
C ALA A 298 35.93 -4.80 -2.85
N ALA A 299 35.31 -5.99 -2.91
CA ALA A 299 34.00 -6.19 -3.54
C ALA A 299 32.91 -5.34 -2.88
N TYR A 300 32.85 -5.37 -1.54
CA TYR A 300 31.85 -4.60 -0.79
C TYR A 300 31.98 -3.09 -1.04
N SER A 301 33.19 -2.54 -0.94
CA SER A 301 33.41 -1.09 -1.11
C SER A 301 33.12 -0.65 -2.53
N ALA A 302 33.53 -1.44 -3.53
CA ALA A 302 33.20 -1.20 -4.94
C ALA A 302 31.67 -1.22 -5.16
N SER A 303 30.98 -2.23 -4.62
CA SER A 303 29.52 -2.37 -4.75
C SER A 303 28.78 -1.18 -4.13
N LYS A 304 29.20 -0.70 -2.94
CA LYS A 304 28.57 0.45 -2.28
C LYS A 304 28.87 1.77 -2.99
N ALA A 305 30.06 1.93 -3.58
CA ALA A 305 30.37 3.07 -4.43
C ALA A 305 29.51 3.07 -5.72
N ALA A 306 29.37 1.91 -6.36
CA ALA A 306 28.50 1.73 -7.53
C ALA A 306 27.04 2.05 -7.19
N LEU A 307 26.56 1.59 -6.02
CA LEU A 307 25.22 1.85 -5.53
C LEU A 307 24.95 3.35 -5.32
N GLN A 308 25.91 4.12 -4.80
CA GLN A 308 25.80 5.58 -4.70
C GLN A 308 25.67 6.26 -6.07
N GLN A 309 26.43 5.80 -7.06
CA GLN A 309 26.33 6.32 -8.42
C GLN A 309 25.01 5.93 -9.08
N LEU A 310 24.52 4.71 -8.85
CA LEU A 310 23.21 4.27 -9.31
C LEU A 310 22.09 5.16 -8.77
N CYS A 311 22.15 5.51 -7.47
CA CYS A 311 21.19 6.43 -6.86
C CYS A 311 21.24 7.83 -7.50
N SER A 312 22.44 8.31 -7.85
CA SER A 312 22.64 9.61 -8.49
C SER A 312 22.10 9.62 -9.93
N GLY A 313 22.33 8.55 -10.70
CA GLY A 313 21.79 8.38 -12.05
C GLY A 313 20.26 8.17 -12.07
N GLY A 314 19.71 7.45 -11.07
CA GLY A 314 18.28 7.23 -10.91
C GLY A 314 17.48 8.52 -10.74
N ARG A 315 18.03 9.50 -9.99
CA ARG A 315 17.42 10.84 -9.86
C ARG A 315 17.28 11.57 -11.19
N VAL A 316 18.17 11.30 -12.15
CA VAL A 316 18.16 11.94 -13.48
C VAL A 316 17.17 11.24 -14.42
N GLY A 317 17.01 9.92 -14.31
CA GLY A 317 16.12 9.13 -15.16
C GLY A 317 14.63 9.14 -14.77
N MET A 318 14.30 9.44 -13.50
CA MET A 318 12.93 9.26 -12.96
C MET A 318 12.18 10.57 -12.65
N GLY A 319 12.71 11.74 -13.04
CA GLY A 319 12.02 13.04 -12.97
C GLY A 319 12.15 13.80 -11.64
N ALA A 320 11.82 15.09 -11.66
CA ALA A 320 12.17 16.11 -10.65
C ALA A 320 11.51 15.98 -9.26
N GLY A 321 10.69 14.94 -9.01
CA GLY A 321 10.05 14.68 -7.71
C GLY A 321 10.85 13.76 -6.77
N TRP A 322 12.00 13.23 -7.23
CA TRP A 322 12.76 12.20 -6.52
C TRP A 322 13.75 12.77 -5.49
N GLY A 323 13.56 12.41 -4.22
CA GLY A 323 14.56 12.60 -3.16
C GLY A 323 15.18 11.28 -2.75
N ALA A 324 16.48 11.06 -3.04
CA ALA A 324 17.22 9.94 -2.47
C ALA A 324 18.03 10.44 -1.25
N GLY A 325 17.85 9.81 -0.10
CA GLY A 325 18.59 10.10 1.13
C GLY A 325 19.54 8.95 1.47
N GLU A 326 20.71 9.27 2.05
CA GLU A 326 21.63 8.27 2.60
C GLU A 326 21.43 8.16 4.12
N LEU A 327 21.25 6.93 4.62
CA LEU A 327 21.31 6.65 6.05
C LEU A 327 22.68 6.02 6.37
N GLY A 328 23.58 6.80 6.98
CA GLY A 328 24.84 6.29 7.53
C GLY A 328 24.62 5.54 8.85
N ALA A 329 25.44 4.53 9.13
CA ALA A 329 25.35 3.65 10.32
C ALA A 329 25.61 4.34 11.69
N SER A 330 25.55 5.66 11.77
CA SER A 330 25.55 6.41 13.03
C SER A 330 24.52 7.52 12.89
N GLY A 331 23.42 7.47 13.66
CA GLY A 331 22.22 8.31 13.54
C GLY A 331 22.42 9.82 13.60
N ARG A 332 23.06 10.41 12.59
CA ARG A 332 23.05 11.83 12.28
C ARG A 332 22.87 11.99 10.78
N ARG A 333 21.73 12.59 10.40
CA ARG A 333 21.45 13.10 9.07
C ARG A 333 22.53 14.13 8.67
N VAL A 334 22.95 14.08 7.41
CA VAL A 334 23.47 15.24 6.68
C VAL A 334 22.43 15.54 5.60
#